data_AF-A0A3R6MGL2-F1
#
_entry.id   AF-A0A3R6MGL2-F1
#
_cell.length_a   1.000
_cell.length_b   1.000
_cell.length_c   1.000
_cell.angle_alpha   90.00
_cell.angle_beta   90.00
_cell.angle_gamma   90.00
#
_symmetry.space_group_name_H-M   'P 1'
#
loop_
_entity.id
_entity.type
_entity.pdbx_description
1 polymer ?
#
loop_
_entity_poly.entity_id
_entity_poly.type
_entity_poly.pdbx_seq_one_letter_code
_entity_poly.pdbx_strand_id
1 'polypeptide(L)'
;MYNSILADRVRELKHTQKGVERMCREMEQIYSEGIEIGEKRGIELGALEKARETAISLVGMGLSVDKIAEAVKISEEVVKEWLDRAV
;
A
#
# COMPACT_ATOMS: atom_id res chain seq x y z
N MET A 1 -9.92 -6.17 42.63
CA MET A 1 -8.70 -5.34 42.50
C MET A 1 -8.31 -5.01 41.05
N TYR A 2 -8.69 -5.78 40.03
CA TYR A 2 -8.41 -5.42 38.61
C TYR A 2 -9.18 -4.21 38.05
N ASN A 3 -10.21 -3.74 38.76
CA ASN A 3 -11.12 -2.68 38.29
C ASN A 3 -10.52 -1.27 38.47
N SER A 4 -9.83 -0.99 39.58
CA SER A 4 -9.31 0.36 39.86
C SER A 4 -8.21 0.80 38.90
N ILE A 5 -7.26 -0.08 38.58
CA ILE A 5 -6.15 0.23 37.66
C ILE A 5 -6.69 0.54 36.25
N LEU A 6 -7.66 -0.24 35.77
CA LEU A 6 -8.29 0.01 34.47
C LEU A 6 -9.08 1.33 34.49
N ALA A 7 -9.85 1.57 35.55
CA ALA A 7 -10.61 2.81 35.73
C ALA A 7 -9.70 4.05 35.73
N ASP A 8 -8.55 3.99 36.42
CA ASP A 8 -7.58 5.08 36.47
C ASP A 8 -6.95 5.34 35.10
N ARG A 9 -6.59 4.30 34.35
CA ARG A 9 -6.07 4.43 32.98
C ARG A 9 -7.10 5.01 32.01
N VAL A 10 -8.35 4.56 32.11
CA VAL A 10 -9.45 5.11 31.31
C VAL A 10 -9.69 6.58 31.67
N ARG A 11 -9.62 6.94 32.96
CA ARG A 11 -9.73 8.32 33.42
C ARG A 11 -8.59 9.19 32.88
N GLU A 12 -7.35 8.72 32.96
CA GLU A 12 -6.20 9.44 32.41
C GLU A 12 -6.40 9.70 30.91
N LEU A 13 -6.74 8.68 30.13
CA LEU A 13 -6.93 8.82 28.67
C LEU A 13 -8.11 9.70 28.28
N LYS A 14 -9.27 9.57 28.93
CA LYS A 14 -10.52 10.23 28.50
C LYS A 14 -10.84 11.55 29.18
N HIS A 15 -10.29 11.78 30.38
CA HIS A 15 -10.74 12.88 31.23
C HIS A 15 -9.61 13.80 31.69
N THR A 16 -8.35 13.53 31.32
CA THR A 16 -7.23 14.42 31.62
C THR A 16 -6.66 15.05 30.37
N GLN A 17 -6.18 16.29 30.49
CA GLN A 17 -5.52 17.01 29.40
C GLN A 17 -4.32 16.23 28.83
N LYS A 18 -3.53 15.60 29.71
CA LYS A 18 -2.41 14.74 29.33
C LYS A 18 -2.85 13.55 28.46
N GLY A 19 -3.99 12.95 28.78
CA GLY A 19 -4.57 11.86 27.97
C GLY A 19 -4.97 12.33 26.59
N VAL A 20 -5.65 13.47 26.51
CA VAL A 20 -6.07 14.10 25.23
C VAL A 20 -4.85 14.41 24.36
N GLU A 21 -3.83 15.08 24.92
CA GLU A 21 -2.61 15.41 24.17
C GLU A 21 -1.87 14.18 23.65
N ARG A 22 -1.80 13.12 24.47
CA ARG A 22 -1.22 11.85 24.05
C ARG A 22 -2.01 11.23 22.91
N MET A 23 -3.33 11.16 23.02
CA MET A 23 -4.18 10.59 21.98
C MET A 23 -4.12 11.37 20.68
N CYS A 24 -4.09 12.71 20.72
CA CYS A 24 -3.94 13.54 19.53
C CYS A 24 -2.64 13.23 18.78
N ARG A 25 -1.51 13.14 19.51
CA ARG A 25 -0.22 12.78 18.89
C ARG A 25 -0.23 11.38 18.28
N GLU A 26 -0.79 10.40 18.99
CA GLU A 26 -0.92 9.03 18.47
C GLU A 26 -1.82 9.00 17.22
N MET A 27 -2.90 9.78 17.18
CA MET A 27 -3.76 9.91 15.99
C MET A 27 -3.05 10.59 14.82
N GLU A 28 -2.33 11.68 15.05
CA GLU A 28 -1.54 12.37 14.03
C GLU A 28 -0.47 11.47 13.42
N GLN A 29 0.17 10.65 14.25
CA GLN A 29 1.13 9.64 13.79
C GLN A 29 0.45 8.60 12.90
N ILE A 30 -0.66 8.00 13.34
CA ILE A 30 -1.40 7.01 12.54
C ILE A 30 -1.86 7.60 11.21
N TYR A 31 -2.37 8.83 11.24
CA TYR A 31 -2.81 9.52 10.03
C TYR A 31 -1.65 9.75 9.05
N SER A 32 -0.51 10.23 9.55
CA SER A 32 0.68 10.51 8.73
C SER A 32 1.26 9.23 8.13
N GLU A 33 1.40 8.17 8.94
CA GLU A 33 1.84 6.85 8.47
C GLU A 33 0.86 6.29 7.43
N GLY A 34 -0.45 6.47 7.64
CA GLY A 34 -1.48 6.07 6.69
C GLY A 34 -1.34 6.75 5.33
N ILE A 35 -1.02 8.05 5.31
CA ILE A 35 -0.74 8.78 4.07
C ILE A 35 0.50 8.21 3.38
N GLU A 36 1.62 8.08 4.08
CA GLU A 36 2.88 7.61 3.50
C GLU A 36 2.74 6.19 2.90
N ILE A 37 2.11 5.28 3.65
CA ILE A 37 1.83 3.92 3.19
C ILE A 37 0.91 3.95 1.97
N GLY A 38 -0.12 4.81 2.01
CA GLY A 38 -1.07 4.97 0.91
C GLY A 38 -0.41 5.47 -0.37
N GLU A 39 0.41 6.52 -0.28
CA GLU A 39 1.15 7.08 -1.42
C GLU A 39 2.12 6.06 -2.00
N LYS A 40 2.92 5.41 -1.15
CA LYS A 40 3.87 4.38 -1.60
C LYS A 40 3.16 3.23 -2.32
N ARG A 41 2.09 2.70 -1.72
CA ARG A 41 1.31 1.62 -2.30
C ARG A 41 0.63 2.05 -3.60
N GLY A 42 0.14 3.28 -3.67
CA GLY A 42 -0.47 3.85 -4.87
C GLY A 42 0.52 3.94 -6.04
N ILE A 43 1.73 4.43 -5.77
CA ILE A 43 2.81 4.51 -6.77
C ILE A 43 3.21 3.12 -7.26
N GLU A 44 3.40 2.16 -6.34
CA GLU A 44 3.75 0.77 -6.70
C GLU A 44 2.66 0.11 -7.55
N LEU A 45 1.39 0.22 -7.16
CA LEU A 45 0.26 -0.33 -7.92
C LEU A 45 0.12 0.33 -9.29
N GLY A 46 0.22 1.66 -9.36
CA GLY A 46 0.13 2.39 -10.63
C GLY A 46 1.28 2.07 -11.58
N ALA A 47 2.49 1.88 -11.06
CA ALA A 47 3.64 1.44 -11.85
C ALA A 47 3.43 0.03 -12.42
N LEU A 48 2.91 -0.90 -11.60
CA LEU A 48 2.59 -2.27 -12.03
C LEU A 48 1.46 -2.31 -13.06
N GLU A 49 0.40 -1.54 -12.86
CA GLU A 49 -0.73 -1.45 -13.80
C GLU A 49 -0.28 -0.88 -15.14
N LYS A 50 0.50 0.20 -15.13
CA LYS A 50 1.08 0.77 -16.35
C LYS A 50 2.04 -0.21 -17.05
N ALA A 51 2.86 -0.94 -16.30
CA ALA A 51 3.73 -1.97 -16.86
C ALA A 51 2.92 -3.09 -17.54
N ARG A 52 1.82 -3.51 -16.92
CA ARG A 52 0.89 -4.50 -17.48
C ARG A 52 0.22 -4.02 -18.77
N GLU A 53 -0.34 -2.81 -18.78
CA GLU A 53 -0.94 -2.22 -19.98
C GLU A 53 0.08 -2.07 -21.12
N THR A 54 1.29 -1.64 -20.78
CA THR A 54 2.40 -1.55 -21.73
C THR A 54 2.75 -2.92 -22.30
N ALA A 55 2.84 -3.96 -21.46
CA ALA A 55 3.11 -5.32 -21.91
C ALA A 55 2.04 -5.84 -22.88
N ILE A 56 0.76 -5.63 -22.58
CA ILE A 56 -0.36 -6.01 -23.45
C ILE A 56 -0.28 -5.28 -24.80
N SER A 57 -0.01 -3.97 -24.78
CA SER A 57 0.16 -3.16 -25.99
C SER A 57 1.33 -3.66 -26.86
N LEU A 58 2.47 -3.98 -26.24
CA LEU A 58 3.64 -4.50 -26.95
C LEU A 58 3.41 -5.88 -27.55
N VAL A 59 2.64 -6.76 -26.89
CA VAL A 59 2.20 -8.03 -27.50
C VAL A 59 1.30 -7.77 -28.70
N GLY A 60 0.37 -6.82 -28.60
CA GLY A 60 -0.47 -6.40 -29.74
C GLY A 60 0.34 -5.88 -30.93
N MET A 61 1.54 -5.35 -30.69
CA MET A 61 2.51 -4.94 -31.71
C MET A 61 3.41 -6.08 -32.23
N GLY A 62 3.24 -7.30 -31.71
CA GLY A 62 3.96 -8.50 -32.16
C GLY A 62 5.34 -8.69 -31.51
N LEU A 63 5.64 -8.03 -30.38
CA LEU A 63 6.86 -8.29 -29.64
C LEU A 63 6.80 -9.63 -28.89
N SER A 64 7.95 -10.28 -28.77
CA SER A 64 8.12 -11.52 -28.02
C SER A 64 8.19 -11.25 -26.50
N VAL A 65 7.77 -12.24 -25.69
CA VAL A 65 7.60 -12.08 -24.24
C VAL A 65 8.91 -11.74 -23.51
N ASP A 66 10.04 -12.28 -23.96
CA ASP A 66 11.39 -11.98 -23.48
C ASP A 66 11.73 -10.49 -23.61
N LYS A 67 11.48 -9.91 -24.79
CA LYS A 67 11.73 -8.48 -25.05
C LYS A 67 10.79 -7.57 -24.27
N ILE A 68 9.55 -8.03 -24.06
CA ILE A 68 8.57 -7.29 -23.28
C ILE A 68 8.97 -7.27 -21.81
N ALA A 69 9.33 -8.43 -21.26
CA ALA A 69 9.85 -8.56 -19.89
C ALA A 69 11.05 -7.64 -19.65
N GLU A 70 11.98 -7.57 -20.59
CA GLU A 70 13.10 -6.63 -20.56
C GLU A 70 12.63 -5.16 -20.58
N ALA A 71 11.70 -4.81 -21.49
CA ALA A 71 11.20 -3.45 -21.66
C ALA A 71 10.42 -2.92 -20.43
N VAL A 72 9.60 -3.78 -19.80
CA VAL A 72 8.84 -3.41 -18.60
C VAL A 72 9.58 -3.70 -17.29
N LYS A 73 10.78 -4.30 -17.36
CA LYS A 73 11.61 -4.70 -16.22
C LYS A 73 10.88 -5.61 -15.22
N ILE A 74 10.05 -6.50 -15.73
CA ILE A 74 9.31 -7.50 -14.96
C ILE A 74 9.71 -8.88 -15.49
N SER A 75 9.73 -9.89 -14.62
CA SER A 75 10.07 -11.27 -14.98
C SER A 75 9.11 -11.83 -16.05
N GLU A 76 9.63 -12.64 -16.96
CA GLU A 76 8.84 -13.26 -18.03
C GLU A 76 7.64 -14.05 -17.50
N GLU A 77 7.77 -14.71 -16.35
CA GLU A 77 6.69 -15.49 -15.74
C GLU A 77 5.47 -14.63 -15.42
N VAL A 78 5.70 -13.44 -14.85
CA VAL A 78 4.65 -12.48 -14.50
C VAL A 78 4.04 -11.87 -15.75
N VAL A 79 4.86 -11.57 -16.76
CA VAL A 79 4.34 -11.08 -18.06
C VAL A 79 3.45 -12.14 -18.72
N LYS A 80 3.84 -13.42 -18.70
CA LYS A 80 2.99 -14.53 -19.19
C LYS A 80 1.67 -14.59 -18.43
N GLU A 81 1.70 -14.53 -17.11
CA GLU A 81 0.48 -14.53 -16.29
C GLU A 81 -0.46 -13.36 -16.63
N TRP A 82 0.09 -12.17 -16.89
CA TRP A 82 -0.70 -11.01 -17.30
C TRP A 82 -1.37 -11.19 -18.66
N LEU A 83 -0.66 -11.80 -19.61
CA LEU A 83 -1.15 -12.06 -20.96
C LEU A 83 -2.20 -13.18 -20.96
N ASP A 84 -1.97 -14.25 -20.20
CA ASP A 84 -2.93 -15.36 -20.05
C ASP A 84 -4.27 -14.91 -19.44
N ARG A 85 -4.25 -13.87 -18.60
CA ARG A 85 -5.47 -13.26 -18.04
C ARG A 85 -6.13 -12.20 -18.93
N ALA A 86 -5.44 -11.75 -19.98
CA ALA A 86 -5.94 -10.73 -20.90
C ALA A 86 -6.65 -11.35 -22.14
N VAL A 87 -6.44 -12.64 -22.38
CA VAL A 87 -7.14 -13.47 -23.38
C VAL A 87 -8.39 -14.09 -22.75
#